data_AF-A0A8H5I981-F1
#
_entry.id   AF-A0A8H5I981-F1
#
_cell.length_a   1.000
_cell.length_b   1.000
_cell.length_c   1.000
_cell.angle_alpha   90.00
_cell.angle_beta   90.00
_cell.angle_gamma   90.00
#
_symmetry.space_group_name_H-M   'P 1'
#
loop_
_entity.id
_entity.type
_entity.pdbx_description
1 polymer ?
#
loop_
_entity_poly.entity_id
_entity_poly.type
_entity_poly.pdbx_seq_one_letter_code
_entity_poly.pdbx_strand_id
1 'polypeptide(L)'
;MPPPTDDETPFPSLDHSALHGFGRSHLSPDDAFVSPPRGPRGRSRRRKRPWKKLMWVKQSYPDNYTDQATFLENLQRNPRLKPYDFWPLVADSTVILQHVCSVIIFVVCFVGIFQERVSPVAVTSWSSFATFVGWILWERWLSEIEDTDDPSLGVAANVMGRAGRTGSLRRPTRTGSIRRPAPLRVESAPSTAAPSAVGSAASSTTNLHAPSMMHRAQSASTTSLASGIAHTPRASQEHLPELPPPLLAEENRYRQRMETVKSAILIYCTLLGLSPILKSLTRSTSSDSIWAMSFWLLAINIFFFDYSGGVGAKFPASLSTNAALMASTVLASRLPSTKQVFSLTLFSIEVFGLFPVFRRYVRHRSWRFHILSAILLVLGASFGVGLILGYDKNTVGWPWKSGLVGMIVGMLIAILATGGCSWWLIGLQKYKNEIRGPWDPARPIIMNRPRWDDDS
;
A
#
# COMPACT_ATOMS: atom_id res chain seq x y z
N MET A 1 -6.13 31.21 -53.98
CA MET A 1 -5.53 30.08 -54.70
C MET A 1 -5.48 28.87 -53.78
N PRO A 2 -6.28 27.83 -53.99
CA PRO A 2 -5.91 26.48 -53.60
C PRO A 2 -5.28 25.75 -54.80
N PRO A 3 -4.19 25.00 -54.59
CA PRO A 3 -4.00 23.78 -55.36
C PRO A 3 -3.42 22.64 -54.49
N PRO A 4 -3.35 21.40 -54.98
CA PRO A 4 -4.37 20.67 -55.72
C PRO A 4 -4.71 19.33 -55.04
N THR A 5 -5.90 18.83 -55.37
CA THR A 5 -6.30 17.42 -55.31
C THR A 5 -5.34 16.54 -56.11
N ASP A 6 -5.08 15.31 -55.67
CA ASP A 6 -4.81 14.19 -56.57
C ASP A 6 -5.21 12.85 -55.93
N ASP A 7 -5.92 12.09 -56.74
CA ASP A 7 -6.03 10.63 -56.85
C ASP A 7 -7.00 9.85 -55.95
N GLU A 8 -8.25 9.92 -56.42
CA GLU A 8 -9.20 8.82 -56.47
C GLU A 8 -8.57 7.52 -57.01
N THR A 9 -8.58 6.46 -56.20
CA THR A 9 -8.52 5.09 -56.74
C THR A 9 -9.93 4.66 -57.20
N PRO A 10 -10.12 4.15 -58.43
CA PRO A 10 -11.44 3.88 -58.98
C PRO A 10 -12.13 2.72 -58.28
N PHE A 11 -13.42 2.88 -57.97
CA PHE A 11 -14.28 1.75 -57.65
C PHE A 11 -14.45 0.87 -58.89
N PRO A 12 -14.45 -0.47 -58.75
CA PRO A 12 -14.68 -1.35 -59.88
C PRO A 12 -16.09 -1.11 -60.45
N SER A 13 -16.15 -0.94 -61.76
CA SER A 13 -17.36 -0.79 -62.57
C SER A 13 -18.33 -1.95 -62.33
N LEU A 14 -19.56 -1.61 -61.94
CA LEU A 14 -20.68 -2.53 -61.83
C LEU A 14 -21.05 -3.04 -63.23
N ASP A 15 -20.76 -4.31 -63.48
CA ASP A 15 -21.25 -5.03 -64.65
C ASP A 15 -22.76 -5.29 -64.46
N HIS A 16 -23.58 -4.78 -65.38
CA HIS A 16 -25.04 -4.72 -65.28
C HIS A 16 -25.74 -6.06 -65.61
N SER A 17 -25.03 -7.18 -65.52
CA SER A 17 -25.54 -8.52 -65.89
C SER A 17 -25.90 -9.42 -64.70
N ALA A 18 -25.85 -8.93 -63.46
CA ALA A 18 -26.24 -9.69 -62.25
C ALA A 18 -27.49 -9.12 -61.53
N LEU A 19 -28.43 -8.55 -62.29
CA LEU A 19 -29.76 -8.19 -61.80
C LEU A 19 -30.66 -9.43 -61.77
N HIS A 20 -30.51 -10.28 -60.75
CA HIS A 20 -31.58 -11.06 -60.12
C HIS A 20 -31.00 -11.83 -58.93
N GLY A 21 -31.12 -11.27 -57.72
CA GLY A 21 -30.90 -12.08 -56.51
C GLY A 21 -30.62 -11.36 -55.20
N PHE A 22 -30.28 -10.07 -55.20
CA PHE A 22 -29.99 -9.34 -53.95
C PHE A 22 -30.94 -8.17 -53.75
N GLY A 23 -32.09 -8.50 -53.17
CA GLY A 23 -32.98 -7.55 -52.53
C GLY A 23 -33.66 -8.24 -51.37
N ARG A 24 -33.22 -7.94 -50.13
CA ARG A 24 -34.05 -7.81 -48.92
C ARG A 24 -33.15 -7.57 -47.69
N SER A 25 -33.00 -6.29 -47.36
CA SER A 25 -33.04 -5.85 -45.98
C SER A 25 -34.35 -6.36 -45.35
N HIS A 26 -34.28 -7.17 -44.30
CA HIS A 26 -35.28 -7.20 -43.23
C HIS A 26 -34.79 -8.11 -42.10
N LEU A 27 -34.55 -7.51 -40.93
CA LEU A 27 -34.77 -8.19 -39.66
C LEU A 27 -36.26 -8.55 -39.63
N SER A 28 -36.61 -9.77 -40.05
CA SER A 28 -37.96 -10.31 -39.90
C SER A 28 -37.92 -11.45 -38.86
N PRO A 29 -38.84 -11.49 -37.89
CA PRO A 29 -38.96 -12.60 -36.93
C PRO A 29 -39.23 -13.97 -37.57
N ASP A 30 -39.69 -13.98 -38.83
CA ASP A 30 -40.17 -15.19 -39.50
C ASP A 30 -39.06 -16.01 -40.21
N ASP A 31 -37.85 -15.46 -40.37
CA ASP A 31 -36.70 -16.22 -40.90
C ASP A 31 -36.13 -17.21 -39.86
N ALA A 32 -36.67 -17.23 -38.64
CA ALA A 32 -36.28 -18.13 -37.55
C ALA A 32 -36.79 -19.59 -37.71
N PHE A 33 -37.61 -19.89 -38.73
CA PHE A 33 -38.22 -21.20 -38.93
C PHE A 33 -37.81 -21.89 -40.25
N VAL A 34 -36.50 -22.03 -40.50
CA VAL A 34 -36.02 -22.95 -41.54
C VAL A 34 -35.34 -24.15 -40.90
N SER A 35 -36.03 -25.29 -40.90
CA SER A 35 -35.47 -26.59 -40.51
C SER A 35 -34.40 -27.03 -41.53
N PRO A 36 -33.25 -27.59 -41.12
CA PRO A 36 -32.22 -28.00 -42.06
C PRO A 36 -32.63 -29.29 -42.81
N PRO A 37 -32.18 -29.49 -44.06
CA PRO A 37 -32.56 -30.66 -44.84
C PRO A 37 -31.95 -31.94 -44.23
N ARG A 38 -32.75 -33.02 -44.22
CA ARG A 38 -32.38 -34.33 -43.67
C ARG A 38 -31.38 -35.05 -44.59
N GLY A 39 -30.10 -35.05 -44.22
CA GLY A 39 -29.07 -35.95 -44.76
C GLY A 39 -29.04 -37.32 -44.05
N PRO A 40 -28.35 -38.35 -44.62
CA PRO A 40 -28.46 -39.74 -44.18
C PRO A 40 -27.87 -39.99 -42.80
N ARG A 41 -28.48 -40.93 -42.09
CA ARG A 41 -28.12 -41.41 -40.75
C ARG A 41 -26.74 -42.07 -40.75
N GLY A 42 -25.84 -41.59 -39.88
CA GLY A 42 -24.57 -42.29 -39.64
C GLY A 42 -23.51 -41.47 -38.91
N ARG A 43 -23.77 -41.09 -37.66
CA ARG A 43 -22.73 -40.83 -36.64
C ARG A 43 -23.43 -40.55 -35.32
N SER A 44 -22.94 -41.17 -34.24
CA SER A 44 -23.35 -40.89 -32.87
C SER A 44 -23.54 -39.38 -32.70
N ARG A 45 -24.81 -38.93 -32.57
CA ARG A 45 -25.13 -37.56 -32.17
C ARG A 45 -24.67 -37.43 -30.72
N ARG A 46 -23.37 -37.18 -30.54
CA ARG A 46 -22.83 -36.76 -29.26
C ARG A 46 -23.60 -35.49 -28.92
N ARG A 47 -24.57 -35.60 -28.00
CA ARG A 47 -25.40 -34.47 -27.57
C ARG A 47 -24.44 -33.33 -27.26
N LYS A 48 -24.54 -32.23 -28.02
CA LYS A 48 -23.79 -31.02 -27.70
C LYS A 48 -24.14 -30.69 -26.26
N ARG A 49 -23.12 -30.60 -25.42
CA ARG A 49 -23.35 -30.22 -24.02
C ARG A 49 -24.01 -28.84 -24.06
N PRO A 50 -25.00 -28.56 -23.19
CA PRO A 50 -25.57 -27.22 -23.11
C PRO A 50 -24.43 -26.24 -22.86
N TRP A 51 -24.49 -25.10 -23.55
CA TRP A 51 -23.54 -24.01 -23.34
C TRP A 51 -23.51 -23.62 -21.87
N LYS A 52 -22.31 -23.36 -21.35
CA LYS A 52 -22.07 -22.96 -19.96
C LYS A 52 -21.41 -21.59 -19.92
N LYS A 53 -21.82 -20.78 -18.97
CA LYS A 53 -21.31 -19.41 -18.78
C LYS A 53 -20.02 -19.38 -17.96
N LEU A 54 -18.99 -20.07 -18.45
CA LEU A 54 -17.68 -20.18 -17.79
C LEU A 54 -16.60 -19.56 -18.66
N MET A 55 -15.88 -18.58 -18.10
CA MET A 55 -14.73 -17.97 -18.77
C MET A 55 -13.58 -18.99 -18.88
N TRP A 56 -12.84 -19.00 -19.99
CA TRP A 56 -11.64 -19.83 -20.21
C TRP A 56 -11.86 -21.36 -20.34
N VAL A 57 -13.11 -21.82 -20.47
CA VAL A 57 -13.42 -23.23 -20.74
C VAL A 57 -13.69 -23.42 -22.23
N LYS A 58 -12.94 -24.32 -22.89
CA LYS A 58 -13.22 -24.70 -24.29
C LYS A 58 -14.57 -25.40 -24.38
N GLN A 59 -15.47 -24.85 -25.19
CA GLN A 59 -16.83 -25.37 -25.39
C GLN A 59 -17.10 -25.60 -26.88
N SER A 60 -18.14 -26.38 -27.19
CA SER A 60 -18.53 -26.71 -28.56
C SER A 60 -19.30 -25.60 -29.28
N TYR A 61 -19.13 -24.35 -28.84
CA TYR A 61 -19.81 -23.16 -29.31
C TYR A 61 -18.75 -22.13 -29.73
N PRO A 62 -19.01 -21.30 -30.77
CA PRO A 62 -18.11 -20.22 -31.14
C PRO A 62 -17.78 -19.30 -29.96
N ASP A 63 -16.59 -18.70 -29.95
CA ASP A 63 -16.14 -17.86 -28.84
C ASP A 63 -17.05 -16.64 -28.60
N ASN A 64 -17.74 -16.15 -29.65
CA ASN A 64 -18.70 -15.04 -29.56
C ASN A 64 -20.14 -15.49 -29.26
N TYR A 65 -20.38 -16.77 -29.01
CA TYR A 65 -21.73 -17.28 -28.74
C TYR A 65 -22.20 -16.89 -27.34
N THR A 66 -23.33 -16.19 -27.28
CA THR A 66 -24.06 -15.84 -26.06
C THR A 66 -25.51 -16.24 -26.24
N ASP A 67 -26.12 -16.86 -25.23
CA ASP A 67 -27.54 -17.20 -25.27
C ASP A 67 -28.39 -15.93 -25.13
N GLN A 68 -28.98 -15.46 -26.24
CA GLN A 68 -29.73 -14.21 -26.29
C GLN A 68 -31.00 -14.22 -25.42
N ALA A 69 -31.60 -15.39 -25.18
CA ALA A 69 -32.80 -15.51 -24.36
C ALA A 69 -32.52 -15.31 -22.86
N THR A 70 -31.40 -15.84 -22.36
CA THR A 70 -31.06 -15.85 -20.92
C THR A 70 -29.97 -14.83 -20.54
N PHE A 71 -29.43 -14.10 -21.51
CA PHE A 71 -28.31 -13.18 -21.30
C PHE A 71 -28.62 -12.08 -20.27
N LEU A 72 -29.78 -11.43 -20.44
CA LEU A 72 -30.21 -10.30 -19.61
C LEU A 72 -30.77 -10.75 -18.25
N GLU A 73 -31.30 -11.97 -18.15
CA GLU A 73 -31.93 -12.49 -16.93
C GLU A 73 -30.95 -12.56 -15.75
N ASN A 74 -29.68 -12.78 -16.04
CA ASN A 74 -28.65 -12.95 -15.01
C ASN A 74 -27.88 -11.66 -14.70
N LEU A 75 -28.31 -10.52 -15.26
CA LEU A 75 -27.64 -9.23 -15.08
C LEU A 75 -27.96 -8.67 -13.68
N GLN A 76 -27.01 -8.80 -12.76
CA GLN A 76 -27.18 -8.31 -11.39
C GLN A 76 -26.59 -6.92 -11.24
N ARG A 77 -27.41 -5.99 -10.75
CA ARG A 77 -26.95 -4.65 -10.34
C ARG A 77 -26.50 -4.69 -8.88
N ASN A 78 -25.31 -4.18 -8.61
CA ASN A 78 -24.78 -4.01 -7.26
C ASN A 78 -24.78 -5.28 -6.36
N PRO A 79 -24.48 -6.49 -6.86
CA PRO A 79 -24.60 -7.73 -6.08
C PRO A 79 -23.63 -7.83 -4.88
N ARG A 80 -22.60 -6.96 -4.83
CA ARG A 80 -21.66 -6.86 -3.70
C ARG A 80 -21.67 -5.48 -3.03
N LEU A 81 -22.77 -4.74 -3.12
CA LEU A 81 -22.88 -3.46 -2.42
C LEU A 81 -22.87 -3.70 -0.91
N LYS A 82 -21.80 -3.27 -0.26
CA LYS A 82 -21.73 -3.17 1.20
C LYS A 82 -22.06 -1.72 1.57
N PRO A 83 -23.13 -1.45 2.34
CA PRO A 83 -23.38 -0.10 2.85
C PRO A 83 -22.20 0.31 3.75
N TYR A 84 -21.82 1.58 3.70
CA TYR A 84 -20.79 2.09 4.60
C TYR A 84 -21.43 2.44 5.94
N ASP A 85 -20.84 1.94 7.01
CA ASP A 85 -21.19 2.38 8.35
C ASP A 85 -20.47 3.70 8.66
N PHE A 86 -21.18 4.66 9.26
CA PHE A 86 -20.68 6.00 9.49
C PHE A 86 -19.42 6.03 10.37
N TRP A 87 -19.46 5.39 11.55
CA TRP A 87 -18.37 5.47 12.51
C TRP A 87 -17.07 4.82 12.03
N PRO A 88 -17.09 3.60 11.45
CA PRO A 88 -15.90 3.02 10.83
C PRO A 88 -15.34 3.86 9.67
N LEU A 89 -16.20 4.52 8.89
CA LEU A 89 -15.75 5.38 7.80
C LEU A 89 -15.06 6.66 8.31
N VAL A 90 -15.63 7.31 9.33
CA VAL A 90 -15.01 8.45 10.02
C VAL A 90 -13.66 8.04 10.59
N ALA A 91 -13.63 6.90 11.28
CA ALA A 91 -12.44 6.24 11.79
C ALA A 91 -11.36 6.07 10.71
N ASP A 92 -11.69 5.51 9.56
CA ASP A 92 -10.73 5.31 8.47
C ASP A 92 -10.23 6.64 7.86
N SER A 93 -11.10 7.66 7.77
CA SER A 93 -10.74 8.99 7.28
C SER A 93 -9.70 9.72 8.16
N THR A 94 -9.58 9.33 9.45
CA THR A 94 -8.59 9.93 10.36
C THR A 94 -7.14 9.69 9.94
N VAL A 95 -6.87 8.68 9.11
CA VAL A 95 -5.51 8.42 8.58
C VAL A 95 -5.09 9.54 7.63
N ILE A 96 -6.03 10.02 6.82
CA ILE A 96 -5.82 11.16 5.93
C ILE A 96 -5.62 12.42 6.78
N LEU A 97 -6.49 12.62 7.77
CA LEU A 97 -6.40 13.74 8.71
C LEU A 97 -5.04 13.81 9.40
N GLN A 98 -4.52 12.69 9.93
CA GLN A 98 -3.20 12.64 10.55
C GLN A 98 -2.07 13.07 9.61
N HIS A 99 -2.13 12.68 8.33
CA HIS A 99 -1.11 13.10 7.36
C HIS A 99 -1.19 14.60 7.08
N VAL A 100 -2.40 15.11 6.84
CA VAL A 100 -2.63 16.56 6.63
C VAL A 100 -2.18 17.36 7.85
N CYS A 101 -2.49 16.91 9.06
CA CYS A 101 -2.00 17.55 10.29
C CYS A 101 -0.47 17.52 10.40
N SER A 102 0.19 16.43 10.00
CA SER A 102 1.66 16.37 9.99
C SER A 102 2.29 17.37 9.01
N VAL A 103 1.68 17.55 7.82
CA VAL A 103 2.09 18.58 6.85
C VAL A 103 1.87 19.97 7.42
N ILE A 104 0.74 20.23 8.08
CA ILE A 104 0.45 21.53 8.71
C ILE A 104 1.46 21.83 9.82
N ILE A 105 1.78 20.85 10.68
CA ILE A 105 2.80 21.02 11.73
C ILE A 105 4.15 21.39 11.10
N PHE A 106 4.55 20.70 10.03
CA PHE A 106 5.76 21.04 9.29
C PHE A 106 5.76 22.50 8.79
N VAL A 107 4.68 22.93 8.14
CA VAL A 107 4.53 24.30 7.63
C VAL A 107 4.52 25.33 8.77
N VAL A 108 3.82 25.06 9.87
CA VAL A 108 3.80 25.92 11.06
C VAL A 108 5.20 26.08 11.63
N CYS A 109 5.94 24.99 11.81
CA CYS A 109 7.31 25.03 12.31
C CYS A 109 8.22 25.83 11.38
N PHE A 110 8.10 25.62 10.06
CA PHE A 110 8.83 26.42 9.08
C PHE A 110 8.52 27.91 9.19
N VAL A 111 7.24 28.29 9.23
CA VAL A 111 6.82 29.71 9.35
C VAL A 111 7.30 30.30 10.69
N GLY A 112 7.21 29.54 11.79
CA GLY A 112 7.71 29.95 13.10
C GLY A 112 9.22 30.18 13.14
N ILE A 113 9.99 29.34 12.45
CA ILE A 113 11.45 29.50 12.29
C ILE A 113 11.76 30.67 11.34
N PHE A 114 11.03 30.80 10.22
CA PHE A 114 11.23 31.84 9.21
C PHE A 114 10.94 33.25 9.76
N GLN A 115 9.98 33.36 10.68
CA GLN A 115 9.66 34.60 11.40
C GLN A 115 10.51 34.80 12.67
N GLU A 116 11.52 33.95 12.92
CA GLU A 116 12.41 33.98 14.08
C GLU A 116 11.69 33.90 15.45
N ARG A 117 10.49 33.32 15.48
CA ARG A 117 9.66 33.19 16.70
C ARG A 117 9.96 31.94 17.48
N VAL A 118 10.40 30.89 16.79
CA VAL A 118 10.68 29.58 17.37
C VAL A 118 12.13 29.23 17.12
N SER A 119 12.82 28.79 18.18
CA SER A 119 14.19 28.29 18.05
C SER A 119 14.20 27.02 17.19
N PRO A 120 14.97 26.98 16.09
CA PRO A 120 15.07 25.80 15.23
C PRO A 120 15.59 24.58 16.00
N VAL A 121 16.59 24.81 16.85
CA VAL A 121 17.20 23.77 17.68
C VAL A 121 16.17 23.17 18.64
N ALA A 122 15.25 23.99 19.18
CA ALA A 122 14.18 23.48 20.04
C ALA A 122 13.21 22.59 19.27
N VAL A 123 12.83 22.97 18.05
CA VAL A 123 11.94 22.14 17.19
C VAL A 123 12.59 20.78 16.92
N THR A 124 13.83 20.78 16.44
CA THR A 124 14.53 19.54 16.08
C THR A 124 14.86 18.68 17.30
N SER A 125 15.24 19.28 18.44
CA SER A 125 15.52 18.48 19.64
C SER A 125 14.27 17.80 20.18
N TRP A 126 13.13 18.49 20.21
CA TRP A 126 11.86 17.91 20.64
C TRP A 126 11.37 16.83 19.66
N SER A 127 11.53 17.06 18.36
CA SER A 127 11.12 16.09 17.33
C SER A 127 12.04 14.86 17.29
N SER A 128 13.35 15.02 17.46
CA SER A 128 14.28 13.90 17.60
C SER A 128 14.04 13.11 18.88
N PHE A 129 13.73 13.79 20.00
CA PHE A 129 13.31 13.12 21.23
C PHE A 129 12.02 12.32 21.02
N ALA A 130 11.00 12.90 20.38
CA ALA A 130 9.77 12.20 20.06
C ALA A 130 10.00 11.00 19.11
N THR A 131 10.88 11.14 18.12
CA THR A 131 11.30 10.06 17.22
C THR A 131 12.00 8.93 17.98
N PHE A 132 12.88 9.27 18.92
CA PHE A 132 13.57 8.29 19.76
C PHE A 132 12.60 7.53 20.68
N VAL A 133 11.66 8.24 21.32
CA VAL A 133 10.57 7.60 22.09
C VAL A 133 9.71 6.72 21.20
N GLY A 134 9.36 7.18 20.00
CA GLY A 134 8.62 6.41 19.00
C GLY A 134 9.36 5.14 18.57
N TRP A 135 10.68 5.21 18.43
CA TRP A 135 11.53 4.04 18.14
C TRP A 135 11.53 3.03 19.29
N ILE A 136 11.68 3.47 20.54
CA ILE A 136 11.59 2.59 21.72
C ILE A 136 10.22 1.91 21.80
N LEU A 137 9.14 2.67 21.59
CA LEU A 137 7.79 2.12 21.57
C LEU A 137 7.62 1.09 20.46
N TRP A 138 8.13 1.40 19.26
CA TRP A 138 8.11 0.49 18.13
C TRP A 138 8.88 -0.81 18.41
N GLU A 139 10.08 -0.75 18.98
CA GLU A 139 10.86 -1.94 19.35
C GLU A 139 10.15 -2.81 20.39
N ARG A 140 9.54 -2.16 21.40
CA ARG A 140 8.75 -2.86 22.41
C ARG A 140 7.57 -3.58 21.78
N TRP A 141 6.83 -2.90 20.89
CA TRP A 141 5.70 -3.51 20.20
C TRP A 141 6.13 -4.63 19.26
N LEU A 142 7.29 -4.52 18.61
CA LEU A 142 7.80 -5.56 17.74
C LEU A 142 8.18 -6.82 18.54
N SER A 143 8.82 -6.64 19.70
CA SER A 143 9.19 -7.75 20.59
C SER A 143 7.95 -8.52 21.06
N GLU A 144 6.89 -7.81 21.45
CA GLU A 144 5.63 -8.44 21.88
C GLU A 144 4.95 -9.25 20.75
N ILE A 145 5.11 -8.83 19.48
CA ILE A 145 4.55 -9.57 18.32
C ILE A 145 5.34 -10.86 18.09
N GLU A 146 6.68 -10.78 18.12
CA GLU A 146 7.56 -11.95 17.98
C GLU A 146 7.28 -13.00 19.06
N ASP A 147 7.09 -12.57 20.32
CA ASP A 147 6.78 -13.47 21.45
C ASP A 147 5.40 -14.14 21.33
N THR A 148 4.43 -13.48 20.68
CA THR A 148 3.06 -14.01 20.53
C THR A 148 2.96 -15.02 19.38
N ASP A 149 3.77 -14.83 18.34
CA ASP A 149 3.80 -15.70 17.16
C ASP A 149 4.75 -16.91 17.33
N ASP A 150 5.45 -17.03 18.47
CA ASP A 150 6.26 -18.19 18.80
C ASP A 150 5.37 -19.43 19.10
N PRO A 151 5.41 -20.49 18.28
CA PRO A 151 4.56 -21.67 18.44
C PRO A 151 4.88 -22.47 19.73
N SER A 152 5.97 -22.18 20.43
CA SER A 152 6.38 -22.88 21.66
C SER A 152 5.46 -22.60 22.86
N LEU A 153 4.89 -21.40 22.98
CA LEU A 153 3.96 -21.04 24.07
C LEU A 153 2.56 -21.64 23.90
N GLY A 154 2.11 -21.85 22.65
CA GLY A 154 0.82 -22.50 22.36
C GLY A 154 0.84 -24.01 22.64
N VAL A 155 2.01 -24.66 22.54
CA VAL A 155 2.17 -26.09 22.86
C VAL A 155 2.34 -26.30 24.36
N ALA A 156 3.08 -25.43 25.06
CA ALA A 156 3.24 -25.50 26.52
C ALA A 156 1.89 -25.33 27.26
N ALA A 157 1.02 -24.43 26.80
CA ALA A 157 -0.33 -24.25 27.36
C ALA A 157 -1.23 -25.49 27.15
N ASN A 158 -1.10 -26.19 26.01
CA ASN A 158 -1.86 -27.41 25.74
C ASN A 158 -1.32 -28.66 26.49
N VAL A 159 -0.03 -28.69 26.82
CA VAL A 159 0.58 -29.78 27.60
C VAL A 159 0.29 -29.62 29.10
N MET A 160 0.31 -28.38 29.61
CA MET A 160 0.02 -28.12 31.03
C MET A 160 -1.49 -28.16 31.35
N GLY A 161 -2.37 -27.99 30.36
CA GLY A 161 -3.83 -28.12 30.49
C GLY A 161 -4.39 -29.54 30.41
N ARG A 162 -3.57 -30.57 30.16
CA ARG A 162 -4.03 -31.97 30.03
C ARG A 162 -3.93 -32.78 31.34
N ALA A 163 -3.27 -32.23 32.37
CA ALA A 163 -3.22 -32.82 33.70
C ALA A 163 -4.21 -32.11 34.64
N GLY A 164 -5.49 -32.44 34.51
CA GLY A 164 -6.51 -32.05 35.49
C GLY A 164 -7.76 -31.41 34.90
N ARG A 165 -8.66 -32.25 34.37
CA ARG A 165 -10.12 -32.19 34.62
C ARG A 165 -10.85 -33.16 33.69
N THR A 166 -11.28 -34.26 34.30
CA THR A 166 -12.43 -35.03 33.85
C THR A 166 -13.69 -34.17 33.99
N GLY A 167 -14.49 -34.02 32.93
CA GLY A 167 -15.91 -33.65 33.05
C GLY A 167 -16.42 -32.50 32.18
N SER A 168 -17.28 -32.87 31.24
CA SER A 168 -18.45 -32.12 30.72
C SER A 168 -18.29 -31.04 29.63
N LEU A 169 -18.64 -31.47 28.41
CA LEU A 169 -19.34 -30.78 27.32
C LEU A 169 -19.85 -29.34 27.53
N ARG A 170 -19.45 -28.43 26.63
CA ARG A 170 -20.38 -27.69 25.74
C ARG A 170 -19.63 -26.95 24.61
N ARG A 171 -20.00 -27.25 23.37
CA ARG A 171 -19.48 -26.70 22.11
C ARG A 171 -20.29 -25.46 21.70
N PRO A 172 -19.64 -24.38 21.22
CA PRO A 172 -20.25 -23.51 20.21
C PRO A 172 -19.56 -23.64 18.85
N THR A 173 -20.35 -23.35 17.83
CA THR A 173 -20.19 -23.61 16.41
C THR A 173 -19.11 -22.77 15.70
N ARG A 174 -18.47 -23.41 14.73
CA ARG A 174 -17.34 -22.94 13.92
C ARG A 174 -17.89 -22.30 12.63
N THR A 175 -17.70 -21.00 12.41
CA THR A 175 -17.93 -20.33 11.12
C THR A 175 -16.62 -20.26 10.32
N GLY A 176 -16.68 -20.71 9.06
CA GLY A 176 -15.54 -21.05 8.23
C GLY A 176 -14.74 -19.86 7.69
N SER A 177 -13.41 -19.93 7.85
CA SER A 177 -12.45 -19.10 7.13
C SER A 177 -12.03 -19.80 5.83
N ILE A 178 -12.19 -19.08 4.72
CA ILE A 178 -11.85 -19.50 3.36
C ILE A 178 -10.33 -19.41 3.18
N ARG A 179 -9.70 -20.57 2.94
CA ARG A 179 -8.28 -20.72 2.60
C ARG A 179 -8.01 -20.16 1.19
N ARG A 180 -7.15 -19.14 1.05
CA ARG A 180 -6.64 -18.67 -0.25
C ARG A 180 -5.47 -19.56 -0.72
N PRO A 181 -5.30 -19.85 -2.03
CA PRO A 181 -4.14 -20.56 -2.56
C PRO A 181 -2.93 -19.62 -2.74
N ALA A 182 -1.72 -20.18 -2.66
CA ALA A 182 -0.43 -19.50 -2.86
C ALA A 182 -0.16 -19.13 -4.34
N PRO A 183 0.59 -18.05 -4.63
CA PRO A 183 0.92 -17.67 -6.00
C PRO A 183 2.05 -18.55 -6.57
N LEU A 184 1.86 -18.97 -7.82
CA LEU A 184 2.82 -19.69 -8.66
C LEU A 184 3.93 -18.76 -9.15
N ARG A 185 5.14 -19.30 -9.16
CA ARG A 185 6.39 -18.71 -9.69
C ARG A 185 6.27 -18.50 -11.20
N VAL A 186 6.47 -17.26 -11.65
CA VAL A 186 6.64 -16.91 -13.08
C VAL A 186 8.14 -16.75 -13.34
N GLU A 187 8.63 -17.53 -14.31
CA GLU A 187 10.00 -17.50 -14.80
C GLU A 187 10.25 -16.19 -15.59
N SER A 188 11.29 -15.45 -15.24
CA SER A 188 11.68 -14.19 -15.89
C SER A 188 12.64 -14.44 -17.05
N ALA A 189 12.31 -13.95 -18.25
CA ALA A 189 13.22 -13.81 -19.39
C ALA A 189 14.04 -12.50 -19.30
N PRO A 190 15.26 -12.43 -19.90
CA PRO A 190 16.21 -11.36 -19.63
C PRO A 190 15.97 -10.12 -20.50
N SER A 191 16.07 -8.94 -19.90
CA SER A 191 16.09 -7.64 -20.59
C SER A 191 17.51 -7.09 -20.72
N THR A 192 17.78 -6.59 -21.92
CA THR A 192 19.01 -5.96 -22.41
C THR A 192 19.30 -4.60 -21.76
N ALA A 193 20.59 -4.29 -21.69
CA ALA A 193 21.19 -3.14 -21.03
C ALA A 193 21.09 -1.81 -21.81
N ALA A 194 21.05 -0.69 -21.07
CA ALA A 194 21.50 0.65 -21.49
C ALA A 194 21.63 1.62 -20.27
N PRO A 195 22.40 2.73 -20.36
CA PRO A 195 23.40 3.06 -19.34
C PRO A 195 23.13 4.31 -18.47
N SER A 196 23.82 4.32 -17.32
CA SER A 196 24.36 5.42 -16.49
C SER A 196 23.76 6.84 -16.56
N ALA A 197 23.26 7.33 -15.41
CA ALA A 197 23.18 8.76 -15.08
C ALA A 197 23.43 9.03 -13.58
N VAL A 198 24.55 9.72 -13.33
CA VAL A 198 24.94 10.70 -12.29
C VAL A 198 24.21 10.67 -10.92
N GLY A 199 25.03 10.56 -9.86
CA GLY A 199 24.61 10.47 -8.46
C GLY A 199 23.98 11.74 -7.88
N SER A 200 22.86 11.55 -7.19
CA SER A 200 22.24 12.52 -6.29
C SER A 200 22.25 11.97 -4.87
N ALA A 201 22.84 12.70 -3.93
CA ALA A 201 22.94 12.35 -2.51
C ALA A 201 21.60 12.35 -1.74
N ALA A 202 20.47 12.47 -2.44
CA ALA A 202 19.12 12.47 -1.87
C ALA A 202 18.44 11.09 -1.91
N SER A 203 19.05 10.09 -2.55
CA SER A 203 18.43 8.77 -2.76
C SER A 203 18.71 7.75 -1.66
N SER A 204 19.43 8.11 -0.59
CA SER A 204 19.87 7.16 0.44
C SER A 204 18.91 6.99 1.62
N THR A 205 17.82 7.77 1.70
CA THR A 205 16.91 7.75 2.87
C THR A 205 15.71 6.81 2.74
N THR A 206 15.49 6.19 1.58
CA THR A 206 14.30 5.33 1.33
C THR A 206 14.52 3.85 1.64
N ASN A 207 15.72 3.46 2.11
CA ASN A 207 16.05 2.06 2.44
C ASN A 207 16.00 1.74 3.95
N LEU A 208 15.18 2.44 4.74
CA LEU A 208 14.74 1.91 6.04
C LEU A 208 13.67 0.83 5.82
N HIS A 209 14.11 -0.33 5.33
CA HIS A 209 13.29 -1.54 5.28
C HIS A 209 13.31 -2.22 6.66
N ALA A 210 12.13 -2.55 7.17
CA ALA A 210 11.99 -3.59 8.19
C ALA A 210 12.53 -4.91 7.61
N PRO A 211 13.44 -5.63 8.29
CA PRO A 211 13.93 -6.90 7.77
C PRO A 211 12.80 -7.95 7.83
N SER A 212 12.31 -8.33 6.65
CA SER A 212 11.52 -9.53 6.44
C SER A 212 12.48 -10.73 6.40
N MET A 213 12.43 -11.60 7.41
CA MET A 213 13.14 -12.88 7.41
C MET A 213 12.71 -13.75 6.21
N MET A 214 13.63 -13.97 5.27
CA MET A 214 13.63 -15.12 4.36
C MET A 214 15.09 -15.52 4.11
N HIS A 215 15.61 -16.47 4.90
CA HIS A 215 16.90 -17.09 4.62
C HIS A 215 16.77 -18.08 3.45
N ARG A 216 17.42 -17.77 2.33
CA ARG A 216 17.74 -18.71 1.25
C ARG A 216 19.15 -19.24 1.52
N ALA A 217 19.28 -20.47 2.01
CA ALA A 217 20.57 -21.12 2.15
C ALA A 217 21.11 -21.49 0.75
N GLN A 218 22.31 -21.01 0.42
CA GLN A 218 23.11 -21.49 -0.71
C GLN A 218 24.16 -22.43 -0.13
N SER A 219 24.06 -23.73 -0.44
CA SER A 219 25.05 -24.73 -0.03
C SER A 219 26.23 -24.72 -1.00
N ALA A 220 27.41 -24.35 -0.51
CA ALA A 220 28.67 -24.56 -1.20
C ALA A 220 29.15 -25.98 -0.96
N SER A 221 29.42 -26.72 -2.04
CA SER A 221 30.01 -28.06 -2.03
C SER A 221 31.52 -27.96 -1.85
N THR A 222 32.06 -28.66 -0.86
CA THR A 222 33.48 -29.02 -0.79
C THR A 222 33.62 -30.53 -0.62
N THR A 223 34.44 -31.08 -1.51
CA THR A 223 34.84 -32.48 -1.67
C THR A 223 35.86 -32.88 -0.61
N SER A 224 35.74 -34.09 -0.05
CA SER A 224 36.90 -34.94 0.25
C SER A 224 36.49 -36.41 0.42
N LEU A 225 37.40 -37.28 0.01
CA LEU A 225 37.28 -38.72 -0.20
C LEU A 225 38.10 -39.45 0.89
N ALA A 226 37.53 -40.51 1.49
CA ALA A 226 38.14 -41.85 1.65
C ALA A 226 37.87 -42.59 2.99
N SER A 227 37.58 -43.88 2.83
CA SER A 227 37.81 -45.06 3.69
C SER A 227 36.82 -45.43 4.82
N GLY A 228 35.98 -46.45 4.54
CA GLY A 228 36.18 -47.81 5.05
C GLY A 228 35.64 -48.25 6.42
N ILE A 229 34.49 -48.95 6.38
CA ILE A 229 34.09 -50.17 7.15
C ILE A 229 33.23 -50.04 8.44
N ALA A 230 32.10 -50.79 8.39
CA ALA A 230 31.29 -51.48 9.42
C ALA A 230 30.14 -50.80 10.20
N HIS A 231 28.94 -51.22 9.81
CA HIS A 231 27.61 -51.31 10.44
C HIS A 231 27.37 -50.97 11.92
N THR A 232 26.35 -50.13 12.17
CA THR A 232 25.19 -50.40 13.07
C THR A 232 23.99 -49.52 12.64
N PRO A 233 22.74 -50.01 12.57
CA PRO A 233 21.58 -49.17 12.27
C PRO A 233 21.07 -48.54 13.57
N ARG A 234 21.25 -47.23 13.74
CA ARG A 234 20.67 -46.47 14.85
C ARG A 234 19.44 -45.71 14.35
N ALA A 235 18.37 -45.85 15.13
CA ALA A 235 17.01 -45.38 14.87
C ALA A 235 16.93 -43.97 14.27
N SER A 236 15.98 -43.83 13.34
CA SER A 236 15.46 -42.59 12.78
C SER A 236 15.23 -41.52 13.85
N GLN A 237 16.11 -40.54 13.90
CA GLN A 237 15.91 -39.32 14.67
C GLN A 237 15.24 -38.32 13.73
N GLU A 238 13.94 -38.08 13.94
CA GLU A 238 13.23 -36.96 13.32
C GLU A 238 13.97 -35.67 13.69
N HIS A 239 14.56 -35.02 12.68
CA HIS A 239 15.22 -33.73 12.84
C HIS A 239 14.13 -32.65 13.01
N LEU A 240 13.78 -32.37 14.26
CA LEU A 240 13.07 -31.15 14.63
C LEU A 240 13.91 -29.95 14.15
N PRO A 241 13.32 -28.89 13.55
CA PRO A 241 14.07 -27.68 13.25
C PRO A 241 14.59 -27.10 14.56
N GLU A 242 15.91 -27.10 14.70
CA GLU A 242 16.63 -26.55 15.85
C GLU A 242 16.34 -25.04 15.91
N LEU A 243 15.59 -24.63 16.93
CA LEU A 243 15.32 -23.22 17.22
C LEU A 243 16.64 -22.52 17.51
N PRO A 244 16.90 -21.32 16.95
CA PRO A 244 18.13 -20.60 17.25
C PRO A 244 18.17 -20.30 18.77
N PRO A 245 19.31 -20.55 19.45
CA PRO A 245 19.42 -20.28 20.88
C PRO A 245 19.12 -18.81 21.19
N PRO A 246 18.49 -18.52 22.35
CA PRO A 246 18.03 -17.16 22.72
C PRO A 246 19.15 -16.11 22.65
N LEU A 247 20.40 -16.51 22.88
CA LEU A 247 21.57 -15.64 22.77
C LEU A 247 21.79 -15.11 21.34
N LEU A 248 21.48 -15.89 20.30
CA LEU A 248 21.62 -15.44 18.91
C LEU A 248 20.52 -14.45 18.50
N ALA A 249 19.30 -14.58 19.05
CA ALA A 249 18.22 -13.65 18.79
C ALA A 249 18.51 -12.26 19.41
N GLU A 250 19.03 -12.23 20.63
CA GLU A 250 19.47 -10.99 21.28
C GLU A 250 20.66 -10.35 20.55
N GLU A 251 21.62 -11.16 20.10
CA GLU A 251 22.77 -10.67 19.33
C GLU A 251 22.34 -10.03 18.00
N ASN A 252 21.39 -10.65 17.28
CA ASN A 252 20.84 -10.11 16.04
C ASN A 252 20.12 -8.78 16.26
N ARG A 253 19.35 -8.65 17.35
CA ARG A 253 18.66 -7.41 17.69
C ARG A 253 19.63 -6.28 18.05
N TYR A 254 20.69 -6.59 18.78
CA TYR A 254 21.76 -5.63 19.08
C TYR A 254 22.48 -5.15 17.80
N ARG A 255 22.78 -6.07 16.88
CA ARG A 255 23.36 -5.72 15.58
C ARG A 255 22.44 -4.79 14.78
N GLN A 256 21.15 -5.10 14.71
CA GLN A 256 20.17 -4.25 14.00
C GLN A 256 20.03 -2.86 14.63
N ARG A 257 20.06 -2.76 15.96
CA ARG A 257 20.10 -1.48 16.69
C ARG A 257 21.35 -0.69 16.33
N MET A 258 22.51 -1.33 16.34
CA MET A 258 23.78 -0.69 16.00
C MET A 258 23.79 -0.20 14.55
N GLU A 259 23.26 -0.98 13.62
CA GLU A 259 23.09 -0.57 12.22
C GLU A 259 22.16 0.64 12.08
N THR A 260 21.05 0.64 12.81
CA THR A 260 20.09 1.77 12.82
C THR A 260 20.74 3.03 13.38
N VAL A 261 21.42 2.93 14.53
CA VAL A 261 22.14 4.06 15.15
C VAL A 261 23.25 4.57 14.23
N LYS A 262 24.03 3.66 13.62
CA LYS A 262 25.06 4.01 12.63
C LYS A 262 24.44 4.78 11.45
N SER A 263 23.31 4.30 10.91
CA SER A 263 22.62 4.99 9.81
C SER A 263 22.11 6.38 10.22
N ALA A 264 21.58 6.53 11.44
CA ALA A 264 21.11 7.81 11.97
C ALA A 264 22.26 8.81 12.14
N ILE A 265 23.41 8.37 12.66
CA ILE A 265 24.62 9.19 12.78
C ILE A 265 25.11 9.62 11.39
N LEU A 266 25.11 8.71 10.41
CA LEU A 266 25.49 9.04 9.03
C LEU A 266 24.55 10.09 8.43
N ILE A 267 23.24 9.94 8.61
CA ILE A 267 22.26 10.94 8.14
C ILE A 267 22.51 12.30 8.84
N TYR A 268 22.72 12.30 10.15
CA TYR A 268 23.00 13.52 10.91
C TYR A 268 24.28 14.24 10.40
N CYS A 269 25.39 13.52 10.27
CA CYS A 269 26.66 14.07 9.79
C CYS A 269 26.58 14.55 8.33
N THR A 270 25.89 13.80 7.46
CA THR A 270 25.72 14.20 6.06
C THR A 270 24.86 15.45 5.93
N LEU A 271 23.76 15.57 6.68
CA LEU A 271 22.95 16.77 6.71
C LEU A 271 23.75 17.99 7.21
N LEU A 272 24.57 17.83 8.24
CA LEU A 272 25.45 18.92 8.71
C LEU A 272 26.41 19.39 7.61
N GLY A 273 27.04 18.47 6.89
CA GLY A 273 27.95 18.80 5.79
C GLY A 273 27.25 19.41 4.57
N LEU A 274 26.03 18.96 4.24
CA LEU A 274 25.25 19.43 3.10
C LEU A 274 24.44 20.70 3.38
N SER A 275 24.23 21.06 4.64
CA SER A 275 23.40 22.22 5.01
C SER A 275 23.82 23.55 4.36
N PRO A 276 25.12 23.90 4.24
CA PRO A 276 25.54 25.09 3.51
C PRO A 276 25.14 25.06 2.02
N ILE A 277 25.21 23.88 1.40
CA ILE A 277 24.84 23.68 -0.01
C ILE A 277 23.33 23.86 -0.15
N LEU A 278 22.54 23.21 0.70
CA LEU A 278 21.07 23.33 0.72
C LEU A 278 20.63 24.77 0.94
N LYS A 279 21.32 25.53 1.81
CA LYS A 279 21.08 26.97 2.00
C LYS A 279 21.28 27.76 0.71
N SER A 280 22.28 27.42 -0.09
CA SER A 280 22.59 28.14 -1.34
C SER A 280 21.78 27.68 -2.56
N LEU A 281 21.14 26.50 -2.48
CA LEU A 281 20.61 25.75 -3.62
C LEU A 281 19.66 26.56 -4.51
N THR A 282 18.73 27.31 -3.91
CA THR A 282 17.69 28.05 -4.65
C THR A 282 17.82 29.55 -4.45
N ARG A 283 19.04 30.06 -4.20
CA ARG A 283 19.29 31.49 -3.96
C ARG A 283 18.97 32.35 -5.19
N SER A 284 19.16 31.82 -6.39
CA SER A 284 18.84 32.49 -7.66
C SER A 284 17.35 32.47 -8.03
N THR A 285 16.54 31.66 -7.34
CA THR A 285 15.09 31.56 -7.59
C THR A 285 14.34 32.58 -6.74
N SER A 286 13.33 33.23 -7.33
CA SER A 286 12.47 34.19 -6.63
C SER A 286 11.68 33.55 -5.49
N SER A 287 11.40 34.33 -4.45
CA SER A 287 10.65 33.88 -3.28
C SER A 287 9.27 33.37 -3.66
N ASP A 288 8.54 34.11 -4.51
CA ASP A 288 7.16 33.79 -4.89
C ASP A 288 7.07 32.43 -5.59
N SER A 289 8.01 32.14 -6.49
CA SER A 289 8.12 30.83 -7.13
C SER A 289 8.41 29.72 -6.14
N ILE A 290 9.25 29.97 -5.12
CA ILE A 290 9.57 28.99 -4.07
C ILE A 290 8.33 28.66 -3.22
N TRP A 291 7.55 29.68 -2.81
CA TRP A 291 6.30 29.45 -2.10
C TRP A 291 5.29 28.67 -2.95
N ALA A 292 5.16 29.03 -4.24
CA ALA A 292 4.27 28.34 -5.17
C ALA A 292 4.68 26.88 -5.43
N MET A 293 5.96 26.62 -5.71
CA MET A 293 6.47 25.26 -5.91
C MET A 293 6.30 24.42 -4.64
N SER A 294 6.59 24.98 -3.47
CA SER A 294 6.44 24.27 -2.20
C SER A 294 4.98 23.91 -1.93
N PHE A 295 4.04 24.82 -2.22
CA PHE A 295 2.61 24.53 -2.13
C PHE A 295 2.20 23.35 -3.03
N TRP A 296 2.61 23.38 -4.30
CA TRP A 296 2.28 22.28 -5.24
C TRP A 296 2.94 20.97 -4.87
N LEU A 297 4.19 20.98 -4.40
CA LEU A 297 4.89 19.78 -3.95
C LEU A 297 4.26 19.18 -2.69
N LEU A 298 3.83 20.00 -1.74
CA LEU A 298 3.07 19.54 -0.57
C LEU A 298 1.67 19.04 -0.96
N ALA A 299 1.03 19.64 -1.96
CA ALA A 299 -0.23 19.13 -2.50
C ALA A 299 -0.04 17.74 -3.15
N ILE A 300 1.00 17.57 -3.98
CA ILE A 300 1.38 16.27 -4.55
C ILE A 300 1.66 15.25 -3.44
N ASN A 301 2.37 15.67 -2.38
CA ASN A 301 2.58 14.83 -1.22
C ASN A 301 1.25 14.33 -0.64
N ILE A 302 0.29 15.21 -0.37
CA ILE A 302 -1.01 14.82 0.22
C ILE A 302 -1.82 13.93 -0.72
N PHE A 303 -1.93 14.25 -2.01
CA PHE A 303 -2.82 13.52 -2.93
C PHE A 303 -2.27 12.17 -3.36
N PHE A 304 -0.95 12.05 -3.53
CA PHE A 304 -0.30 10.81 -3.96
C PHE A 304 0.26 9.99 -2.80
N PHE A 305 -0.03 10.38 -1.55
CA PHE A 305 0.34 9.58 -0.38
C PHE A 305 -0.46 8.28 -0.37
N ASP A 306 0.22 7.15 -0.13
CA ASP A 306 -0.46 5.86 -0.01
C ASP A 306 -1.05 5.67 1.39
N TYR A 307 -2.33 6.06 1.50
CA TYR A 307 -3.15 5.88 2.71
C TYR A 307 -3.61 4.43 2.92
N SER A 308 -3.46 3.58 1.91
CA SER A 308 -3.80 2.16 1.96
C SER A 308 -2.56 1.36 2.37
N GLY A 309 -2.60 0.65 3.50
CA GLY A 309 -1.46 -0.19 3.85
C GLY A 309 -1.56 -0.81 5.23
N GLY A 310 -1.56 -2.14 5.27
CA GLY A 310 -1.25 -2.91 6.48
C GLY A 310 0.25 -2.90 6.77
N VAL A 311 0.62 -3.33 7.97
CA VAL A 311 2.03 -3.53 8.35
C VAL A 311 2.68 -4.53 7.39
N GLY A 312 3.83 -4.19 6.81
CA GLY A 312 4.57 -5.06 5.88
C GLY A 312 4.22 -4.95 4.39
N ALA A 313 3.28 -4.08 3.99
CA ALA A 313 3.09 -3.78 2.57
C ALA A 313 4.32 -3.02 2.03
N LYS A 314 4.92 -3.52 0.93
CA LYS A 314 6.08 -2.87 0.29
C LYS A 314 5.71 -1.43 -0.06
N PHE A 315 6.53 -0.47 0.38
CA PHE A 315 6.45 0.89 -0.10
C PHE A 315 6.88 0.89 -1.57
N PRO A 316 5.97 1.13 -2.55
CA PRO A 316 6.48 1.66 -3.81
C PRO A 316 7.21 2.96 -3.47
N ALA A 317 8.42 3.16 -3.98
CA ALA A 317 9.17 4.41 -3.80
C ALA A 317 8.23 5.58 -4.15
N SER A 318 7.73 6.27 -3.13
CA SER A 318 6.50 7.03 -3.30
C SER A 318 6.83 8.43 -3.80
N LEU A 319 6.25 8.78 -4.95
CA LEU A 319 6.25 10.15 -5.49
C LEU A 319 5.97 11.18 -4.39
N SER A 320 5.06 10.83 -3.47
CA SER A 320 4.66 11.66 -2.33
C SER A 320 5.80 11.98 -1.36
N THR A 321 6.56 10.99 -0.89
CA THR A 321 7.68 11.25 0.05
C THR A 321 8.79 12.07 -0.61
N ASN A 322 9.08 11.81 -1.88
CA ASN A 322 10.07 12.57 -2.63
C ASN A 322 9.62 14.03 -2.84
N ALA A 323 8.34 14.25 -3.15
CA ALA A 323 7.76 15.59 -3.28
C ALA A 323 7.82 16.37 -1.96
N ALA A 324 7.52 15.74 -0.82
CA ALA A 324 7.63 16.38 0.48
C ALA A 324 9.07 16.75 0.86
N LEU A 325 10.03 15.85 0.62
CA LEU A 325 11.45 16.14 0.88
C LEU A 325 11.94 17.27 -0.03
N MET A 326 11.52 17.29 -1.31
CA MET A 326 11.83 18.39 -2.23
C MET A 326 11.20 19.72 -1.80
N ALA A 327 9.93 19.72 -1.36
CA ALA A 327 9.29 20.91 -0.80
C ALA A 327 10.08 21.42 0.41
N SER A 328 10.50 20.50 1.27
CA SER A 328 11.24 20.82 2.49
C SER A 328 12.62 21.39 2.19
N THR A 329 13.34 20.87 1.21
CA THR A 329 14.66 21.39 0.83
C THR A 329 14.58 22.79 0.21
N VAL A 330 13.57 23.03 -0.64
CA VAL A 330 13.34 24.33 -1.28
C VAL A 330 12.81 25.38 -0.29
N LEU A 331 12.06 24.99 0.74
CA LEU A 331 11.72 25.90 1.84
C LEU A 331 12.92 26.16 2.76
N ALA A 332 13.69 25.12 3.10
CA ALA A 332 14.84 25.23 3.99
C ALA A 332 15.91 26.18 3.43
N SER A 333 16.13 26.19 2.12
CA SER A 333 17.09 27.09 1.46
C SER A 333 16.78 28.59 1.65
N ARG A 334 15.54 28.95 2.01
CA ARG A 334 15.15 30.34 2.32
C ARG A 334 15.56 30.80 3.70
N LEU A 335 16.04 29.90 4.56
CA LEU A 335 16.40 30.24 5.93
C LEU A 335 17.78 30.91 6.00
N PRO A 336 17.93 32.02 6.74
CA PRO A 336 19.16 32.80 6.79
C PRO A 336 20.34 32.05 7.46
N SER A 337 20.09 31.09 8.34
CA SER A 337 21.14 30.37 9.07
C SER A 337 21.28 28.92 8.63
N THR A 338 22.52 28.44 8.46
CA THR A 338 22.80 27.02 8.18
C THR A 338 22.22 26.09 9.25
N LYS A 339 22.17 26.56 10.52
CA LYS A 339 21.55 25.81 11.63
C LYS A 339 20.05 25.64 11.43
N GLN A 340 19.38 26.64 10.88
CA GLN A 340 17.95 26.59 10.56
C GLN A 340 17.68 25.62 9.41
N VAL A 341 18.52 25.64 8.36
CA VAL A 341 18.43 24.68 7.23
C VAL A 341 18.59 23.25 7.73
N PHE A 342 19.65 22.99 8.49
CA PHE A 342 19.91 21.69 9.12
C PHE A 342 18.72 21.20 9.96
N SER A 343 18.25 22.06 10.86
CA SER A 343 17.13 21.77 11.75
C SER A 343 15.85 21.41 10.99
N LEU A 344 15.47 22.21 9.99
CA LEU A 344 14.24 21.98 9.22
C LEU A 344 14.34 20.72 8.34
N THR A 345 15.52 20.46 7.78
CA THR A 345 15.75 19.28 6.92
C THR A 345 15.79 17.97 7.71
N LEU A 346 16.35 17.98 8.92
CA LEU A 346 16.26 16.82 9.80
C LEU A 346 14.80 16.60 10.25
N PHE A 347 14.09 17.68 10.63
CA PHE A 347 12.69 17.60 11.02
C PHE A 347 11.79 17.09 9.87
N SER A 348 12.06 17.46 8.62
CA SER A 348 11.28 16.97 7.49
C SER A 348 11.45 15.47 7.25
N ILE A 349 12.64 14.92 7.47
CA ILE A 349 12.89 13.46 7.40
C ILE A 349 12.12 12.74 8.51
N GLU A 350 12.07 13.30 9.70
CA GLU A 350 11.28 12.74 10.81
C GLU A 350 9.78 12.75 10.51
N VAL A 351 9.23 13.86 9.99
CA VAL A 351 7.80 14.02 9.72
C VAL A 351 7.32 13.26 8.47
N PHE A 352 8.10 13.26 7.38
CA PHE A 352 7.69 12.69 6.10
C PHE A 352 8.29 11.31 5.83
N GLY A 353 9.39 10.96 6.48
CA GLY A 353 10.04 9.65 6.36
C GLY A 353 9.62 8.69 7.48
N LEU A 354 9.91 9.07 8.73
CA LEU A 354 9.79 8.15 9.88
C LEU A 354 8.38 8.08 10.46
N PHE A 355 7.73 9.22 10.65
CA PHE A 355 6.40 9.30 11.26
C PHE A 355 5.32 8.48 10.51
N PRO A 356 5.26 8.47 9.16
CA PRO A 356 4.28 7.65 8.45
C PRO A 356 4.46 6.15 8.66
N VAL A 357 5.71 5.69 8.86
CA VAL A 357 6.03 4.30 9.21
C VAL A 357 5.51 4.00 10.61
N PHE A 358 5.89 4.81 11.60
CA PHE A 358 5.47 4.66 13.00
C PHE A 358 3.94 4.59 13.13
N ARG A 359 3.23 5.50 12.46
CA ARG A 359 1.76 5.54 12.45
C ARG A 359 1.10 4.24 11.99
N ARG A 360 1.66 3.55 10.99
CA ARG A 360 1.11 2.27 10.51
C ARG A 360 1.15 1.21 11.61
N TYR A 361 2.23 1.17 12.39
CA TYR A 361 2.35 0.28 13.55
C TYR A 361 1.39 0.67 14.67
N VAL A 362 1.25 1.97 14.99
CA VAL A 362 0.27 2.46 15.98
C VAL A 362 -1.14 1.98 15.65
N ARG A 363 -1.56 2.14 14.38
CA ARG A 363 -2.88 1.71 13.90
C ARG A 363 -3.11 0.21 14.03
N HIS A 364 -2.09 -0.60 13.71
CA HIS A 364 -2.18 -2.05 13.80
C HIS A 364 -2.20 -2.54 15.25
N ARG A 365 -1.46 -1.86 16.15
CA ARG A 365 -1.35 -2.26 17.55
C ARG A 365 -2.65 -2.03 18.32
N SER A 366 -3.17 -0.80 18.30
CA SER A 366 -4.45 -0.53 18.95
C SER A 366 -5.18 0.63 18.30
N TRP A 367 -6.48 0.45 18.12
CA TRP A 367 -7.37 1.50 17.64
C TRP A 367 -7.36 2.74 18.54
N ARG A 368 -7.21 2.54 19.87
CA ARG A 368 -7.19 3.63 20.85
C ARG A 368 -5.97 4.52 20.67
N PHE A 369 -4.77 3.94 20.47
CA PHE A 369 -3.56 4.72 20.24
C PHE A 369 -3.61 5.48 18.92
N HIS A 370 -4.22 4.91 17.89
CA HIS A 370 -4.46 5.60 16.61
C HIS A 370 -5.36 6.82 16.75
N ILE A 371 -6.47 6.69 17.49
CA ILE A 371 -7.36 7.84 17.74
C ILE A 371 -6.65 8.88 18.62
N LEU A 372 -5.93 8.45 19.66
CA LEU A 372 -5.16 9.37 20.50
C LEU A 372 -4.11 10.13 19.68
N SER A 373 -3.37 9.46 18.80
CA SER A 373 -2.40 10.12 17.92
C SER A 373 -3.07 11.08 16.93
N ALA A 374 -4.28 10.76 16.43
CA ALA A 374 -5.07 11.68 15.62
C ALA A 374 -5.42 12.95 16.39
N ILE A 375 -5.95 12.81 17.60
CA ILE A 375 -6.34 13.95 18.44
C ILE A 375 -5.11 14.81 18.76
N LEU A 376 -4.00 14.20 19.19
CA LEU A 376 -2.78 14.94 19.51
C LEU A 376 -2.23 15.71 18.30
N LEU A 377 -2.25 15.11 17.11
CA LEU A 377 -1.82 15.78 15.88
C LEU A 377 -2.74 16.94 15.48
N VAL A 378 -4.05 16.77 15.59
CA VAL A 378 -5.02 17.85 15.32
C VAL A 378 -4.79 18.99 16.28
N LEU A 379 -4.72 18.71 17.58
CA LEU A 379 -4.46 19.71 18.60
C LEU A 379 -3.13 20.44 18.38
N GLY A 380 -2.04 19.71 18.09
CA GLY A 380 -0.74 20.31 17.82
C GLY A 380 -0.71 21.18 16.56
N ALA A 381 -1.29 20.69 15.45
CA ALA A 381 -1.40 21.44 14.20
C ALA A 381 -2.21 22.72 14.39
N SER A 382 -3.38 22.61 15.03
CA SER A 382 -4.29 23.73 15.22
C SER A 382 -3.81 24.73 16.28
N PHE A 383 -3.12 24.27 17.33
CA PHE A 383 -2.40 25.14 18.25
C PHE A 383 -1.36 25.96 17.51
N GLY A 384 -0.55 25.31 16.67
CA GLY A 384 0.45 25.94 15.83
C GLY A 384 -0.10 27.01 14.90
N VAL A 385 -1.19 26.70 14.17
CA VAL A 385 -1.88 27.67 13.31
C VAL A 385 -2.44 28.84 14.13
N GLY A 386 -3.03 28.57 15.29
CA GLY A 386 -3.54 29.61 16.19
C GLY A 386 -2.45 30.56 16.70
N LEU A 387 -1.25 30.04 16.99
CA LEU A 387 -0.10 30.87 17.38
C LEU A 387 0.37 31.79 16.24
N ILE A 388 0.33 31.32 15.00
CA ILE A 388 0.74 32.12 13.83
C ILE A 388 -0.29 33.22 13.57
N LEU A 389 -1.58 32.87 13.54
CA LEU A 389 -2.67 33.78 13.18
C LEU A 389 -2.97 34.83 14.25
N GLY A 390 -3.00 34.43 15.53
CA GLY A 390 -3.31 35.35 16.61
C GLY A 390 -2.08 36.03 17.20
N TYR A 391 -1.01 36.16 16.42
CA TYR A 391 0.10 37.03 16.75
C TYR A 391 -0.26 38.48 16.44
N ASP A 392 -0.18 39.32 17.45
CA ASP A 392 -0.28 40.76 17.31
C ASP A 392 1.02 41.39 17.83
N LYS A 393 1.57 42.34 17.06
CA LYS A 393 2.81 43.05 17.38
C LYS A 393 2.69 43.86 18.66
N ASN A 394 1.46 44.21 19.06
CA ASN A 394 1.19 45.03 20.23
C ASN A 394 1.02 44.22 21.52
N THR A 395 0.93 42.89 21.44
CA THR A 395 0.74 42.05 22.62
C THR A 395 2.09 41.70 23.25
N VAL A 396 2.29 42.10 24.51
CA VAL A 396 3.49 41.74 25.27
C VAL A 396 3.34 40.30 25.79
N GLY A 397 3.95 39.33 25.10
CA GLY A 397 4.04 37.93 25.56
C GLY A 397 3.77 36.88 24.49
N TRP A 398 3.98 35.61 24.83
CA TRP A 398 3.69 34.49 23.93
C TRP A 398 2.17 34.35 23.71
N PRO A 399 1.66 34.26 22.47
CA PRO A 399 0.22 34.28 22.17
C PRO A 399 -0.48 32.92 22.46
N TRP A 400 -0.27 32.35 23.65
CA TRP A 400 -0.79 31.02 24.02
C TRP A 400 -2.31 30.93 23.97
N LYS A 401 -3.02 32.03 24.29
CA LYS A 401 -4.49 32.12 24.20
C LYS A 401 -4.97 31.91 22.76
N SER A 402 -4.31 32.55 21.79
CA SER A 402 -4.60 32.36 20.37
C SER A 402 -4.37 30.93 19.92
N GLY A 403 -3.32 30.29 20.45
CA GLY A 403 -3.08 28.85 20.25
C GLY A 403 -4.23 27.99 20.79
N LEU A 404 -4.72 28.26 22.01
CA LEU A 404 -5.86 27.52 22.59
C LEU A 404 -7.15 27.70 21.79
N VAL A 405 -7.44 28.92 21.34
CA VAL A 405 -8.57 29.17 20.42
C VAL A 405 -8.38 28.37 19.13
N GLY A 406 -7.17 28.35 18.58
CA GLY A 406 -6.79 27.52 17.45
C GLY A 406 -7.09 26.05 17.67
N MET A 407 -6.73 25.47 18.82
CA MET A 407 -7.05 24.07 19.17
C MET A 407 -8.55 23.77 19.13
N ILE A 408 -9.37 24.64 19.73
CA ILE A 408 -10.83 24.46 19.77
C ILE A 408 -11.41 24.53 18.36
N VAL A 409 -11.10 25.60 17.62
CA VAL A 409 -11.59 25.81 16.26
C VAL A 409 -11.13 24.69 15.32
N GLY A 410 -9.86 24.31 15.41
CA GLY A 410 -9.30 23.25 14.59
C GLY A 410 -9.88 21.87 14.89
N MET A 411 -10.16 21.56 16.16
CA MET A 411 -10.87 20.34 16.53
C MET A 411 -12.29 20.31 15.96
N LEU A 412 -13.02 21.42 16.03
CA LEU A 412 -14.36 21.54 15.43
C LEU A 412 -14.30 21.34 13.91
N ILE A 413 -13.34 21.98 13.22
CA ILE A 413 -13.14 21.81 11.79
C ILE A 413 -12.81 20.35 11.46
N ALA A 414 -11.95 19.69 12.23
CA ALA A 414 -11.59 18.29 12.01
C ALA A 414 -12.80 17.36 12.14
N ILE A 415 -13.65 17.56 13.16
CA ILE A 415 -14.89 16.79 13.36
C ILE A 415 -15.85 17.04 12.19
N LEU A 416 -16.06 18.30 11.80
CA LEU A 416 -16.93 18.65 10.68
C LEU A 416 -16.43 18.12 9.34
N ALA A 417 -15.11 18.17 9.11
CA ALA A 417 -14.50 17.69 7.87
C ALA A 417 -14.57 16.16 7.77
N THR A 418 -14.19 15.43 8.82
CA THR A 418 -14.22 13.95 8.81
C THR A 418 -15.65 13.41 8.84
N GLY A 419 -16.52 13.98 9.68
CA GLY A 419 -17.94 13.63 9.75
C GLY A 419 -18.69 14.01 8.47
N GLY A 420 -18.49 15.23 7.97
CA GLY A 420 -19.11 15.73 6.75
C GLY A 420 -18.65 14.98 5.50
N CYS A 421 -17.37 14.67 5.37
CA CYS A 421 -16.85 13.85 4.27
C CYS A 421 -17.43 12.42 4.31
N SER A 422 -17.49 11.81 5.50
CA SER A 422 -18.06 10.47 5.66
C SER A 422 -19.56 10.45 5.35
N TRP A 423 -20.30 11.45 5.81
CA TRP A 423 -21.71 11.64 5.47
C TRP A 423 -21.93 11.81 3.97
N TRP A 424 -21.09 12.63 3.33
CA TRP A 424 -21.12 12.85 1.89
C TRP A 424 -20.86 11.56 1.10
N LEU A 425 -19.85 10.77 1.51
CA LEU A 425 -19.53 9.48 0.88
C LEU A 425 -20.67 8.46 1.00
N ILE A 426 -21.36 8.42 2.14
CA ILE A 426 -22.57 7.58 2.31
C ILE A 426 -23.67 8.07 1.37
N GLY A 427 -23.90 9.38 1.29
CA GLY A 427 -24.86 9.98 0.36
C GLY A 427 -24.55 9.67 -1.10
N LEU A 428 -23.27 9.56 -1.48
CA LEU A 428 -22.84 9.18 -2.82
C LEU A 428 -23.08 7.70 -3.16
N GLN A 429 -23.26 6.82 -2.16
CA GLN A 429 -23.51 5.39 -2.43
C GLN A 429 -24.76 5.16 -3.27
N LYS A 430 -25.77 6.05 -3.18
CA LYS A 430 -27.00 5.96 -3.98
C LYS A 430 -26.76 6.12 -5.49
N TYR A 431 -25.65 6.74 -5.89
CA TYR A 431 -25.27 6.92 -7.30
C TYR A 431 -24.36 5.79 -7.81
N LYS A 432 -23.98 4.82 -6.96
CA LYS A 432 -23.11 3.71 -7.36
C LYS A 432 -23.89 2.69 -8.19
N ASN A 433 -23.49 2.53 -9.44
CA ASN A 433 -24.10 1.60 -10.39
C ASN A 433 -23.05 0.66 -10.98
N GLU A 434 -22.82 -0.47 -10.31
CA GLU A 434 -21.97 -1.54 -10.81
C GLU A 434 -22.86 -2.65 -11.38
N ILE A 435 -22.96 -2.74 -12.70
CA ILE A 435 -23.59 -3.86 -13.38
C ILE A 435 -22.55 -4.96 -13.48
N ARG A 436 -22.85 -6.12 -12.92
CA ARG A 436 -22.02 -7.30 -13.13
C ARG A 436 -22.61 -8.15 -14.21
N GLY A 437 -21.79 -8.38 -15.23
CA GLY A 437 -22.08 -9.39 -16.22
C GLY A 437 -22.11 -10.77 -15.57
N PRO A 438 -22.84 -11.74 -16.13
CA PRO A 438 -23.16 -12.96 -15.39
C PRO A 438 -22.09 -14.05 -15.57
N TRP A 439 -20.87 -13.63 -15.87
CA TRP A 439 -19.76 -14.51 -16.19
C TRP A 439 -19.00 -14.87 -14.93
N ASP A 440 -19.08 -16.14 -14.53
CA ASP A 440 -18.28 -16.63 -13.43
C ASP A 440 -16.87 -17.00 -13.92
N PRO A 441 -15.81 -16.60 -13.18
CA PRO A 441 -14.48 -17.13 -13.43
C PRO A 441 -14.50 -18.64 -13.29
N ALA A 442 -13.96 -19.39 -14.27
CA ALA A 442 -13.83 -20.83 -14.13
C ALA A 442 -12.96 -21.17 -12.93
N ARG A 443 -13.47 -22.03 -12.04
CA ARG A 443 -12.68 -22.57 -10.95
C ARG A 443 -11.72 -23.63 -11.52
N PRO A 444 -10.40 -23.52 -11.30
CA PRO A 444 -9.47 -24.53 -11.76
C PRO A 444 -9.79 -25.86 -11.07
N ILE A 445 -9.92 -26.93 -11.85
CA ILE A 445 -10.04 -28.28 -11.32
C ILE A 445 -8.61 -28.71 -10.95
N ILE A 446 -8.26 -28.60 -9.67
CA ILE A 446 -7.01 -29.15 -9.16
C ILE A 446 -7.24 -30.67 -9.08
N MET A 447 -6.85 -31.40 -10.12
CA MET A 447 -6.79 -32.85 -10.05
C MET A 447 -5.67 -33.21 -9.07
N ASN A 448 -6.04 -33.64 -7.86
CA ASN A 448 -5.09 -34.31 -6.97
C ASN A 448 -4.71 -35.61 -7.67
N ARG A 449 -3.60 -35.61 -8.42
CA ARG A 449 -2.96 -36.87 -8.83
C ARG A 449 -2.53 -37.57 -7.53
N PRO A 450 -2.88 -38.85 -7.33
CA PRO A 450 -2.18 -39.67 -6.36
C PRO A 450 -0.70 -39.59 -6.69
N ARG A 451 0.12 -39.33 -5.68
CA ARG A 451 1.58 -39.49 -5.77
C ARG A 451 1.79 -40.93 -6.23
N TRP A 452 2.55 -41.13 -7.29
CA TRP A 452 3.01 -42.48 -7.61
C TRP A 452 3.90 -42.90 -6.45
N ASP A 453 3.48 -43.91 -5.71
CA ASP A 453 4.37 -44.63 -4.81
C ASP A 453 5.27 -45.46 -5.73
N ASP A 454 6.53 -45.04 -5.84
CA ASP A 454 7.56 -45.79 -6.56
C ASP A 454 7.92 -47.02 -5.70
N ASP A 455 7.10 -48.07 -5.78
CA ASP A 455 7.43 -49.42 -5.33
C ASP A 455 8.04 -50.20 -6.50
N SER A 456 9.36 -50.16 -6.62
CA SER A 456 10.26 -51.31 -6.91
C SER A 456 11.68 -50.84 -7.20
#